data_AF-A0A2V7DEV1-F1
#
_entry.id   AF-A0A2V7DEV1-F1
#
_cell.length_a   1.000
_cell.length_b   1.000
_cell.length_c   1.000
_cell.angle_alpha   90.00
_cell.angle_beta   90.00
_cell.angle_gamma   90.00
#
_symmetry.space_group_name_H-M   'P 1'
#
loop_
_entity.id
_entity.type
_entity.pdbx_description
1 polymer ?
#
loop_
_entity_poly.entity_id
_entity_poly.type
_entity_poly.pdbx_seq_one_letter_code
_entity_poly.pdbx_strand_id
1 'polypeptide(L)' 'MSRRPSREIASIIREGTAIDRAIVAARRRVIRRHRQLGVPLVIWRDGQVVEVSPESVELPADTEGGKTDEP' A
#
# COMPACT_ATOMS: atom_id res chain seq x y z
N MET A 1 -34.36 13.28 3.29
CA MET A 1 -33.68 12.44 2.29
C MET A 1 -32.17 12.70 2.33
N SER A 2 -31.39 11.89 3.07
CA SER A 2 -29.92 12.03 3.10
C SER A 2 -29.31 11.05 2.08
N ARG A 3 -28.91 11.57 0.91
CA ARG A 3 -28.32 10.82 -0.21
C ARG A 3 -26.89 11.27 -0.54
N ARG A 4 -26.15 11.83 0.44
CA ARG A 4 -24.81 12.39 0.23
C ARG A 4 -23.60 11.50 0.57
N PRO A 5 -23.65 10.45 1.43
CA PRO A 5 -22.45 9.66 1.73
C PRO A 5 -21.91 8.87 0.52
N SER A 6 -22.80 8.42 -0.35
CA SER A 6 -22.44 7.48 -1.42
C SER A 6 -21.64 8.11 -2.56
N ARG A 7 -21.86 9.39 -2.85
CA ARG A 7 -21.22 10.07 -4.00
C ARG A 7 -19.77 10.46 -3.70
N GLU A 8 -19.48 10.76 -2.44
CA GLU A 8 -18.16 11.15 -1.94
C GLU A 8 -17.24 9.94 -1.79
N ILE A 9 -17.77 8.82 -1.28
CA ILE A 9 -17.03 7.54 -1.29
C ILE A 9 -16.76 7.10 -2.73
N ALA A 10 -17.77 7.19 -3.62
CA ALA A 10 -17.59 6.84 -5.02
C ALA A 10 -16.58 7.73 -5.75
N SER A 11 -16.45 9.01 -5.39
CA SER A 11 -15.42 9.89 -5.96
C SER A 11 -14.03 9.55 -5.43
N ILE A 12 -13.88 9.28 -4.12
CA ILE A 12 -12.60 8.84 -3.54
C ILE A 12 -12.13 7.52 -4.15
N ILE A 13 -13.05 6.57 -4.36
CA ILE A 13 -12.76 5.30 -5.04
C ILE A 13 -12.37 5.54 -6.51
N ARG A 14 -13.06 6.46 -7.20
CA ARG A 14 -12.81 6.78 -8.61
C ARG A 14 -11.49 7.53 -8.83
N GLU A 15 -11.03 8.28 -7.83
CA GLU A 15 -9.76 9.01 -7.88
C GLU A 15 -8.55 8.10 -7.59
N GLY A 16 -8.77 6.92 -6.97
CA GLY A 16 -7.84 5.78 -6.78
C GLY A 16 -6.63 6.05 -5.88
N THR A 17 -6.03 7.22 -6.06
CA THR A 17 -4.77 7.68 -5.47
C THR A 17 -4.75 7.72 -3.95
N ALA A 18 -5.86 8.08 -3.28
CA ALA A 18 -5.86 8.14 -1.82
C ALA A 18 -5.77 6.75 -1.18
N ILE A 19 -6.53 5.78 -1.72
CA ILE A 19 -6.52 4.40 -1.25
C ILE A 19 -5.18 3.76 -1.60
N ASP A 20 -4.69 3.97 -2.81
CA ASP A 20 -3.40 3.42 -3.25
C ASP A 20 -2.24 3.92 -2.38
N ARG A 21 -2.19 5.22 -2.07
CA ARG A 21 -1.20 5.80 -1.15
C ARG A 21 -1.29 5.21 0.25
N ALA A 22 -2.50 5.01 0.76
CA ALA A 22 -2.70 4.40 2.07
C ALA A 22 -2.17 2.97 2.12
N ILE A 23 -2.42 2.18 1.06
CA ILE A 23 -1.91 0.81 0.94
C ILE A 23 -0.38 0.79 0.85
N VAL A 24 0.23 1.67 0.04
CA VAL A 24 1.69 1.81 -0.07
C VAL A 24 2.32 2.17 1.27
N ALA A 25 1.76 3.15 1.97
CA ALA A 25 2.23 3.57 3.28
C ALA A 25 2.13 2.45 4.33
N ALA A 26 1.02 1.70 4.33
CA ALA A 26 0.83 0.56 5.21
C ALA A 26 1.88 -0.54 4.94
N ARG A 27 2.08 -0.90 3.67
CA ARG A 27 3.09 -1.89 3.26
C ARG A 27 4.49 -1.48 3.74
N ARG A 28 4.86 -0.21 3.53
CA ARG A 28 6.16 0.33 3.97
C ARG A 28 6.34 0.21 5.48
N ARG A 29 5.31 0.58 6.25
CA ARG A 29 5.34 0.50 7.73
C ARG A 29 5.51 -0.94 8.22
N VAL A 30 4.80 -1.89 7.62
CA VAL A 30 4.87 -3.32 7.99
C VAL A 30 6.27 -3.88 7.73
N ILE A 31 6.84 -3.65 6.55
CA ILE A 31 8.19 -4.13 6.20
C ILE A 31 9.22 -3.57 7.18
N ARG A 32 9.21 -2.25 7.40
CA ARG A 32 10.15 -1.59 8.34
C ARG A 32 10.06 -2.16 9.75
N ARG A 33 8.83 -2.41 10.24
CA ARG A 33 8.64 -2.95 11.59
C ARG A 33 9.19 -4.36 11.74
N HIS A 34 9.01 -5.23 10.74
CA HIS A 34 9.55 -6.59 10.77
C HIS A 34 11.07 -6.61 10.70
N ARG A 35 11.69 -5.74 9.87
CA ARG A 35 13.15 -5.55 9.86
C ARG A 35 13.69 -5.15 11.23
N GLN A 36 13.06 -4.16 11.87
CA GLN A 36 13.46 -3.68 13.21
C GLN A 36 13.35 -4.74 14.29
N LEU A 37 12.36 -5.62 14.18
CA LEU A 37 12.13 -6.70 15.14
C LEU A 37 12.93 -7.97 14.83
N GLY A 38 13.54 -8.06 13.64
CA GLY A 38 14.23 -9.27 13.19
C GLY A 38 13.30 -10.47 13.00
N VAL A 39 12.01 -10.25 12.72
CA VAL A 39 11.01 -11.32 12.51
C VAL A 39 10.59 -11.45 11.04
N PRO A 40 10.22 -12.66 10.56
CA PRO A 40 9.78 -12.87 9.19
C PRO A 40 8.49 -12.13 8.82
N LEU A 41 8.30 -11.87 7.52
CA LEU A 41 7.02 -11.45 6.95
C LEU A 41 6.25 -12.66 6.45
N VAL A 42 4.94 -12.69 6.70
CA VAL A 42 4.02 -13.65 6.10
C VAL A 42 3.36 -13.00 4.89
N ILE A 43 3.51 -13.58 3.71
CA ILE A 43 2.93 -13.08 2.46
C ILE A 43 2.13 -14.18 1.75
N TRP A 44 1.19 -13.75 0.91
CA TRP A 44 0.54 -14.64 -0.05
C TRP A 44 1.34 -14.65 -1.35
N ARG A 45 1.81 -15.82 -1.78
CA ARG A 45 2.54 -16.02 -3.04
C ARG A 45 2.12 -17.36 -3.64
N ASP A 46 1.79 -17.36 -4.92
CA ASP A 46 1.45 -18.57 -5.69
C ASP A 46 0.36 -19.45 -5.05
N GLY A 47 -0.66 -18.81 -4.47
CA GLY A 47 -1.79 -19.52 -3.84
C GLY A 47 -1.50 -20.06 -2.44
N GLN A 48 -0.34 -19.74 -1.86
CA GLN A 48 0.08 -20.21 -0.55
C GLN A 48 0.51 -19.06 0.37
N VAL A 49 0.39 -19.31 1.68
CA VAL A 49 0.96 -18.46 2.72
C VAL A 49 2.41 -18.88 2.92
N VAL A 50 3.35 -17.95 2.70
CA VAL A 50 4.79 -18.21 2.83
C VAL A 50 5.43 -17.19 3.77
N GLU A 51 6.42 -17.64 4.53
CA GLU A 51 7.27 -16.77 5.33
C GLU A 51 8.50 -16.35 4.52
N VAL A 52 8.82 -15.06 4.55
CA VAL A 52 9.99 -14.49 3.86
C VAL A 52 10.77 -13.57 4.79
N SER A 53 12.08 -13.47 4.55
CA SER A 53 12.90 -12.48 5.25
C SER A 53 12.44 -11.07 4.89
N PRO A 54 12.26 -10.15 5.86
CA PRO A 54 11.86 -8.78 5.57
C PRO A 54 12.92 -8.00 4.77
N GLU A 55 14.16 -8.46 4.73
CA GLU A 55 15.23 -7.86 3.90
C GLU A 55 15.13 -8.26 2.42
N SER A 56 14.54 -9.42 2.12
CA SER A 56 14.30 -9.86 0.74
C SER A 56 13.12 -9.16 0.06
N VAL A 57 12.31 -8.42 0.82
CA VAL A 57 11.14 -7.71 0.31
C VAL A 57 11.51 -6.25 0.06
N GLU A 58 11.34 -5.81 -1.19
CA GLU A 58 11.55 -4.41 -1.57
C GLU A 58 10.59 -3.47 -0.84
N LEU A 59 11.13 -2.35 -0.35
CA LEU A 59 10.34 -1.26 0.18
C LEU A 59 9.72 -0.50 -1.01
N PRO A 60 8.39 -0.31 -1.03
CA PRO A 60 7.77 0.49 -2.07
C PRO A 60 8.31 1.92 -2.02
N ALA A 61 8.54 2.50 -3.21
CA ALA A 61 9.02 3.86 -3.36
C ALA A 61 8.04 4.86 -2.71
N ASP A 62 8.59 5.96 -2.21
CA ASP A 62 7.79 7.07 -1.74
C ASP A 62 7.12 7.70 -2.94
N THR A 63 5.84 7.38 -3.13
CA THR A 63 5.00 8.07 -4.10
C THR A 63 4.66 9.44 -3.52
N GLU A 64 5.65 10.33 -3.50
CA GLU A 64 5.36 11.76 -3.51
C GLU A 64 4.60 12.04 -4.80
N GLY A 65 3.48 12.75 -4.67
CA GLY A 65 2.43 12.83 -5.68
C GLY A 65 2.98 13.09 -7.09
N GLY A 66 2.48 12.31 -8.05
CA GLY A 66 2.85 12.44 -9.45
C GLY A 66 2.78 13.88 -9.95
N LYS A 67 3.90 14.33 -10.48
CA LYS A 67 4.07 15.20 -11.65
C LYS A 67 5.52 14.98 -12.10
N THR A 68 5.73 14.60 -13.36
CA THR A 68 6.41 15.41 -14.40
C THR A 68 7.25 14.36 -15.16
N ASP A 69 7.35 14.20 -16.47
CA ASP A 69 6.83 14.82 -17.70
C ASP A 69 6.94 13.70 -18.75
N GLU A 70 6.02 13.64 -19.72
CA GLU A 70 6.26 12.92 -20.99
C GLU A 70 6.38 14.00 -22.09
N PRO A 71 7.42 13.94 -22.96
CA PRO A 71 7.75 15.01 -23.91
C PRO A 71 6.74 15.22 -25.03
#